data_AF-A0A2E8BV62-F1
#
_entry.id   AF-A0A2E8BV62-F1
#
_cell.length_a   1.000
_cell.length_b   1.000
_cell.length_c   1.000
_cell.angle_alpha   90.00
_cell.angle_beta   90.00
_cell.angle_gamma   90.00
#
_symmetry.space_group_name_H-M   'P 1'
#
loop_
_entity.id
_entity.type
_entity.pdbx_description
1 polymer ?
#
loop_
_entity_poly.entity_id
_entity_poly.type
_entity_poly.pdbx_seq_one_letter_code
_entity_poly.pdbx_strand_id
1 'polypeptide(L)'
;MKRSLSKNPNMLRTMIGTGLTLIILLSYAVYSNTVDSEYYSYTTTNDHNLMEISQESEDTAQWYYTTYSAITWVNFSVENSAPGSVLTVEAEGTNWSHSPSLGLQEQSYICNEPDSDYSKYLETCEYSRSHSIVLENGSGTLRGRVSLDLPIKGKGYLESDSIINAQDEASDLVQSAKKTITWKIKIEDEGQTASSEGILVESEYSSHELLELEKFKLNPVQETVYSFSALVGCFFLVLVIPLMIFFSAKYRENKNEVLRATIEEE
;
A
#
# COMPACT_ATOMS: atom_id res chain seq x y z
N MET A 1 47.50 10.32 25.83
CA MET A 1 47.05 10.11 24.43
C MET A 1 47.40 11.22 23.43
N LYS A 2 47.84 12.43 23.81
CA LYS A 2 48.19 13.52 22.85
C LYS A 2 49.46 13.30 21.99
N ARG A 3 50.24 12.24 22.22
CA ARG A 3 51.57 12.04 21.62
C ARG A 3 51.67 10.97 20.51
N SER A 4 50.59 10.25 20.20
CA SER A 4 50.61 9.22 19.15
C SER A 4 50.16 9.75 17.77
N LEU A 5 49.22 10.69 17.73
CA LEU A 5 48.70 11.27 16.47
C LEU A 5 49.60 12.36 15.85
N SER A 6 50.59 12.90 16.58
CA SER A 6 51.42 14.02 16.09
C SER A 6 52.66 13.58 15.29
N LYS A 7 52.84 12.28 15.02
CA LYS A 7 54.08 11.76 14.42
C LYS A 7 54.03 11.52 12.90
N ASN A 8 52.88 11.69 12.25
CA ASN A 8 52.81 11.55 10.80
C ASN A 8 51.73 12.45 10.16
N PRO A 9 52.03 13.72 9.83
CA PRO A 9 51.06 14.65 9.26
C PRO A 9 50.49 14.17 7.91
N ASN A 10 51.21 13.27 7.23
CA ASN A 10 50.70 12.60 6.03
C ASN A 10 49.55 11.64 6.36
N MET A 11 49.56 10.92 7.49
CA MET A 11 48.50 9.96 7.83
C MET A 11 47.16 10.64 8.10
N LEU A 12 47.14 11.79 8.78
CA LEU A 12 45.92 12.57 9.01
C LEU A 12 45.38 13.16 7.69
N ARG A 13 46.28 13.67 6.84
CA ARG A 13 45.92 14.22 5.53
C ARG A 13 45.39 13.15 4.59
N THR A 14 45.97 11.96 4.61
CA THR A 14 45.49 10.80 3.84
C THR A 14 44.15 10.33 4.38
N MET A 15 43.96 10.21 5.69
CA MET A 15 42.67 9.78 6.28
C MET A 15 41.53 10.77 5.99
N ILE A 16 41.80 12.08 6.05
CA ILE A 16 40.83 13.12 5.67
C ILE A 16 40.56 13.09 4.16
N GLY A 17 41.61 12.94 3.33
CA GLY A 17 41.48 12.88 1.88
C GLY A 17 40.72 11.65 1.39
N THR A 18 41.00 10.47 1.96
CA THR A 18 40.26 9.23 1.66
C THR A 18 38.83 9.28 2.17
N GLY A 19 38.60 9.89 3.35
CA GLY A 19 37.25 10.10 3.86
C GLY A 19 36.41 11.00 2.95
N LEU A 20 36.98 12.12 2.50
CA LEU A 20 36.27 13.08 1.65
C LEU A 20 35.99 12.53 0.24
N THR A 21 36.94 11.79 -0.35
CA THR A 21 36.72 11.11 -1.64
C THR A 21 35.65 10.02 -1.52
N LEU A 22 35.62 9.27 -0.42
CA LEU A 22 34.61 8.25 -0.20
C LEU A 22 33.21 8.86 0.00
N ILE A 23 33.11 10.00 0.69
CA ILE A 23 31.86 10.77 0.79
C ILE A 23 31.40 11.21 -0.60
N ILE A 24 32.27 11.80 -1.42
CA ILE A 24 31.90 12.26 -2.78
C ILE A 24 31.45 11.09 -3.65
N LEU A 25 32.15 9.96 -3.62
CA LEU A 25 31.79 8.77 -4.39
C LEU A 25 30.44 8.19 -3.94
N LEU A 26 30.20 8.10 -2.63
CA LEU A 26 28.91 7.65 -2.10
C LEU A 26 27.79 8.62 -2.46
N SER A 27 28.01 9.93 -2.33
CA SER A 27 27.03 10.94 -2.73
C SER A 27 26.71 10.85 -4.22
N TYR A 28 27.70 10.61 -5.08
CA TYR A 28 27.49 10.40 -6.51
C TYR A 28 26.74 9.10 -6.79
N ALA A 29 27.08 8.00 -6.11
CA ALA A 29 26.38 6.73 -6.26
C ALA A 29 24.91 6.82 -5.84
N VAL A 30 24.62 7.52 -4.73
CA VAL A 30 23.24 7.80 -4.30
C VAL A 30 22.54 8.66 -5.35
N TYR A 31 23.16 9.77 -5.78
CA TYR A 31 22.58 10.65 -6.79
C TYR A 31 22.25 9.89 -8.09
N SER A 32 23.20 9.11 -8.62
CA SER A 32 23.02 8.34 -9.85
C SER A 32 21.83 7.38 -9.77
N ASN A 33 21.73 6.60 -8.69
CA ASN A 33 20.63 5.64 -8.52
C ASN A 33 19.28 6.33 -8.25
N THR A 34 19.27 7.51 -7.61
CA THR A 34 18.02 8.25 -7.39
C THR A 34 17.47 8.91 -8.65
N VAL A 35 18.34 9.23 -9.61
CA VAL A 35 17.97 9.92 -10.86
C VAL A 35 17.64 8.93 -11.99
N ASP A 36 18.32 7.78 -12.01
CA ASP A 36 18.14 6.75 -13.02
C ASP A 36 17.44 5.52 -12.43
N SER A 37 16.18 5.70 -12.04
CA SER A 37 15.35 4.59 -11.56
C SER A 37 14.86 3.73 -12.73
N GLU A 38 14.90 2.41 -12.60
CA GLU A 38 14.23 1.47 -13.53
C GLU A 38 12.71 1.39 -13.27
N TYR A 39 12.19 2.17 -12.33
CA TYR A 39 10.76 2.20 -12.00
C TYR A 39 10.01 3.31 -12.73
N TYR A 40 8.81 2.96 -13.18
CA TYR A 40 7.86 3.86 -13.80
C TYR A 40 6.57 3.86 -12.98
N SER A 41 6.01 5.03 -12.74
CA SER A 41 4.69 5.17 -12.17
C SER A 41 3.67 5.39 -13.28
N TYR A 42 2.63 4.56 -13.30
CA TYR A 42 1.52 4.73 -14.22
C TYR A 42 0.29 5.22 -13.44
N THR A 43 -0.45 6.13 -14.06
CA THR A 43 -1.69 6.68 -13.55
C THR A 43 -2.82 6.24 -14.46
N THR A 44 -3.88 5.69 -13.88
CA THR A 44 -5.11 5.37 -14.57
C THR A 44 -6.22 6.30 -14.08
N THR A 45 -7.33 6.36 -14.81
CA THR A 45 -8.59 6.81 -14.24
C THR A 45 -8.97 5.94 -13.04
N ASN A 46 -9.87 6.45 -12.21
CA ASN A 46 -10.49 5.70 -11.11
C ASN A 46 -11.94 6.17 -11.00
N ASP A 47 -12.65 6.08 -12.12
CA ASP A 47 -13.96 6.68 -12.26
C ASP A 47 -15.01 5.77 -11.64
N HIS A 48 -15.81 6.34 -10.74
CA HIS A 48 -16.94 5.67 -10.13
C HIS A 48 -18.15 5.79 -11.05
N ASN A 49 -18.63 4.66 -11.57
CA ASN A 49 -19.75 4.59 -12.50
C ASN A 49 -20.90 3.84 -11.86
N LEU A 50 -22.11 4.39 -11.98
CA LEU A 50 -23.34 3.71 -11.60
C LEU A 50 -23.73 2.69 -12.68
N MET A 51 -24.22 1.53 -12.25
CA MET A 51 -24.78 0.51 -13.14
C MET A 51 -26.28 0.81 -13.35
N GLU A 52 -26.68 0.99 -14.60
CA GLU A 52 -28.09 1.13 -14.98
C GLU A 52 -28.73 -0.26 -15.06
N ILE A 53 -29.03 -0.84 -13.90
CA ILE A 53 -29.55 -2.20 -13.77
C ILE A 53 -30.91 -2.36 -14.47
N SER A 54 -31.07 -3.47 -15.18
CA SER A 54 -32.32 -3.84 -15.85
C SER A 54 -32.95 -5.03 -15.15
N GLN A 55 -34.26 -4.99 -14.93
CA GLN A 55 -34.97 -6.08 -14.27
C GLN A 55 -35.13 -7.28 -15.23
N GLU A 56 -34.91 -8.51 -14.75
CA GLU A 56 -34.97 -9.72 -15.57
C GLU A 56 -36.41 -10.18 -15.83
N SER A 57 -37.28 -10.06 -14.83
CA SER A 57 -38.72 -10.31 -14.94
C SER A 57 -39.49 -9.32 -14.08
N GLU A 58 -40.64 -8.87 -14.59
CA GLU A 58 -41.57 -8.01 -13.84
C GLU A 58 -41.86 -8.59 -12.45
N ASP A 59 -41.94 -7.70 -11.46
CA ASP A 59 -42.20 -7.96 -10.04
C ASP A 59 -41.21 -8.90 -9.31
N THR A 60 -40.14 -9.36 -9.96
CA THR A 60 -39.09 -10.18 -9.32
C THR A 60 -37.86 -9.36 -8.97
N ALA A 61 -37.30 -9.59 -7.77
CA ALA A 61 -36.06 -8.96 -7.31
C ALA A 61 -34.81 -9.58 -7.95
N GLN A 62 -34.77 -9.53 -9.29
CA GLN A 62 -33.68 -9.99 -10.14
C GLN A 62 -33.34 -8.92 -11.15
N TRP A 63 -32.07 -8.52 -11.18
CA TRP A 63 -31.56 -7.53 -12.11
C TRP A 63 -30.29 -8.00 -12.77
N TYR A 64 -29.98 -7.42 -13.93
CA TYR A 64 -28.72 -7.63 -14.59
C TYR A 64 -28.17 -6.33 -15.18
N TYR A 65 -26.85 -6.29 -15.33
CA TYR A 65 -26.14 -5.24 -16.05
C TYR A 65 -24.87 -5.79 -16.66
N THR A 66 -24.49 -5.33 -17.86
CA THR A 66 -23.26 -5.77 -18.52
C THR A 66 -22.27 -4.61 -18.62
N THR A 67 -21.06 -4.85 -18.14
CA THR A 67 -19.93 -3.92 -18.18
C THR A 67 -18.92 -4.35 -19.23
N TYR A 68 -18.19 -3.40 -19.82
CA TYR A 68 -17.04 -3.65 -20.69
C TYR A 68 -15.89 -2.70 -20.34
N SER A 69 -15.29 -2.92 -19.17
CA SER A 69 -14.32 -2.01 -18.56
C SER A 69 -13.26 -2.79 -17.79
N ALA A 70 -12.11 -2.15 -17.54
CA ALA A 70 -11.11 -2.66 -16.60
C ALA A 70 -11.53 -2.25 -15.19
N ILE A 71 -12.05 -3.21 -14.42
CA ILE A 71 -12.71 -2.94 -13.14
C ILE A 71 -11.82 -3.37 -11.98
N THR A 72 -11.67 -2.52 -10.97
CA THR A 72 -11.01 -2.86 -9.71
C THR A 72 -11.98 -3.19 -8.60
N TRP A 73 -13.05 -2.41 -8.51
CA TRP A 73 -13.97 -2.39 -7.39
C TRP A 73 -15.40 -2.42 -7.87
N VAL A 74 -16.24 -3.16 -7.15
CA VAL A 74 -17.69 -3.17 -7.32
C VAL A 74 -18.37 -3.06 -5.97
N ASN A 75 -19.54 -2.46 -5.98
CA ASN A 75 -20.32 -2.28 -4.77
C ASN A 75 -21.81 -2.38 -5.11
N PHE A 76 -22.53 -3.21 -4.36
CA PHE A 76 -23.95 -3.48 -4.52
C PHE A 76 -24.63 -3.19 -3.20
N SER A 77 -25.40 -2.10 -3.15
CA SER A 77 -26.15 -1.68 -1.98
C SER A 77 -27.62 -1.97 -2.18
N VAL A 78 -28.26 -2.51 -1.15
CA VAL A 78 -29.70 -2.79 -1.13
C VAL A 78 -30.30 -2.08 0.08
N GLU A 79 -31.48 -1.48 -0.12
CA GLU A 79 -32.32 -0.92 0.93
C GLU A 79 -33.78 -1.38 0.76
N ASN A 80 -34.54 -1.35 1.86
CA ASN A 80 -35.96 -1.69 1.93
C ASN A 80 -36.31 -3.13 1.52
N SER A 81 -35.38 -4.08 1.66
CA SER A 81 -35.69 -5.51 1.58
C SER A 81 -36.33 -6.02 2.87
N ALA A 82 -36.89 -7.24 2.85
CA ALA A 82 -37.29 -7.90 4.09
C ALA A 82 -36.06 -8.18 4.99
N PRO A 83 -36.16 -8.04 6.33
CA PRO A 83 -35.06 -8.37 7.23
C PRO A 83 -34.68 -9.85 7.15
N GLY A 84 -33.38 -10.13 6.97
CA GLY A 84 -32.88 -11.50 6.85
C GLY A 84 -32.91 -12.08 5.44
N SER A 85 -33.38 -11.32 4.44
CA SER A 85 -33.21 -11.69 3.03
C SER A 85 -31.74 -11.76 2.64
N VAL A 86 -31.43 -12.51 1.59
CA VAL A 86 -30.07 -12.75 1.10
C VAL A 86 -29.88 -12.04 -0.23
N LEU A 87 -28.91 -11.12 -0.30
CA LEU A 87 -28.41 -10.56 -1.54
C LEU A 87 -27.36 -11.50 -2.13
N THR A 88 -27.57 -11.95 -3.36
CA THR A 88 -26.62 -12.76 -4.12
C THR A 88 -26.25 -12.02 -5.40
N VAL A 89 -24.95 -11.90 -5.66
CA VAL A 89 -24.41 -11.31 -6.88
C VAL A 89 -23.52 -12.32 -7.60
N GLU A 90 -23.84 -12.59 -8.86
CA GLU A 90 -23.05 -13.46 -9.74
C GLU A 90 -22.42 -12.63 -10.87
N ALA A 91 -21.14 -12.87 -11.14
CA ALA A 91 -20.42 -12.28 -12.26
C ALA A 91 -20.25 -13.31 -13.38
N GLU A 92 -20.88 -13.12 -14.53
CA GLU A 92 -20.60 -13.91 -15.72
C GLU A 92 -19.42 -13.31 -16.48
N GLY A 93 -18.34 -14.09 -16.66
CA GLY A 93 -17.14 -13.68 -17.42
C GLY A 93 -15.86 -13.58 -16.58
N THR A 94 -15.95 -13.51 -15.25
CA THR A 94 -14.79 -13.58 -14.36
C THR A 94 -15.18 -13.99 -12.95
N ASN A 95 -14.24 -14.58 -12.20
CA ASN A 95 -14.33 -14.65 -10.75
C ASN A 95 -13.87 -13.33 -10.14
N TRP A 96 -14.29 -13.07 -8.90
CA TRP A 96 -13.98 -11.86 -8.14
C TRP A 96 -13.87 -12.18 -6.64
N SER A 97 -13.19 -11.30 -5.92
CA SER A 97 -12.86 -11.48 -4.50
C SER A 97 -13.81 -10.69 -3.61
N HIS A 98 -14.39 -11.34 -2.61
CA HIS A 98 -15.26 -10.70 -1.61
C HIS A 98 -14.83 -11.06 -0.19
N SER A 99 -15.05 -10.14 0.74
CA SER A 99 -14.97 -10.37 2.18
C SER A 99 -15.94 -9.39 2.85
N PRO A 100 -16.69 -9.80 3.90
CA PRO A 100 -17.51 -8.91 4.71
C PRO A 100 -16.80 -7.64 5.19
N SER A 101 -15.51 -7.75 5.53
CA SER A 101 -14.68 -6.62 5.99
C SER A 101 -14.18 -5.69 4.87
N LEU A 102 -14.34 -6.09 3.61
CA LEU A 102 -13.80 -5.38 2.46
C LEU A 102 -14.32 -3.94 2.39
N GLY A 103 -13.41 -2.97 2.44
CA GLY A 103 -13.73 -1.53 2.39
C GLY A 103 -14.13 -0.90 3.72
N LEU A 104 -14.12 -1.65 4.83
CA LEU A 104 -14.33 -1.10 6.17
C LEU A 104 -13.00 -0.58 6.75
N GLN A 105 -13.05 0.54 7.47
CA GLN A 105 -11.84 1.19 8.00
C GLN A 105 -11.27 0.50 9.26
N GLU A 106 -12.13 -0.18 10.02
CA GLU A 106 -11.77 -0.76 11.33
C GLU A 106 -11.39 -2.24 11.26
N GLN A 107 -11.58 -2.89 10.11
CA GLN A 107 -11.38 -4.32 9.94
C GLN A 107 -10.29 -4.57 8.90
N SER A 108 -9.37 -5.48 9.24
CA SER A 108 -8.23 -5.82 8.39
C SER A 108 -8.58 -7.06 7.57
N TYR A 109 -8.37 -6.97 6.26
CA TYR A 109 -8.62 -8.03 5.30
C TYR A 109 -7.45 -8.16 4.31
N ILE A 110 -7.28 -9.35 3.72
CA ILE A 110 -6.27 -9.63 2.69
C ILE A 110 -6.94 -10.30 1.49
N CYS A 111 -6.90 -9.63 0.33
CA CYS A 111 -7.32 -10.26 -0.93
C CYS A 111 -6.15 -10.74 -1.80
N ASN A 112 -4.97 -10.13 -1.68
CA ASN A 112 -3.85 -10.40 -2.59
C ASN A 112 -3.10 -11.69 -2.24
N GLU A 113 -3.12 -12.08 -0.96
CA GLU A 113 -2.38 -13.26 -0.46
C GLU A 113 -3.26 -14.08 0.49
N PRO A 114 -4.33 -14.71 -0.03
CA PRO A 114 -5.28 -15.45 0.80
C PRO A 114 -4.64 -16.64 1.53
N ASP A 115 -3.57 -17.22 1.00
CA ASP A 115 -2.86 -18.36 1.61
C ASP A 115 -1.61 -17.95 2.43
N SER A 116 -1.49 -16.67 2.80
CA SER A 116 -0.35 -16.20 3.60
C SER A 116 -0.36 -16.75 5.02
N ASP A 117 0.78 -16.69 5.73
CA ASP A 117 0.87 -17.04 7.16
C ASP A 117 -0.08 -16.18 8.04
N TYR A 118 -0.53 -15.05 7.53
CA TYR A 118 -1.48 -14.14 8.19
C TYR A 118 -2.94 -14.54 8.04
N SER A 119 -3.28 -15.45 7.12
CA SER A 119 -4.63 -15.98 6.91
C SER A 119 -5.30 -16.55 8.16
N LYS A 120 -4.50 -16.97 9.17
CA LYS A 120 -4.99 -17.46 10.46
C LYS A 120 -5.46 -16.36 11.40
N TYR A 121 -5.01 -15.13 11.17
CA TYR A 121 -5.23 -13.98 12.04
C TYR A 121 -6.08 -12.89 11.38
N LEU A 122 -6.13 -12.88 10.06
CA LEU A 122 -6.82 -11.89 9.25
C LEU A 122 -7.83 -12.56 8.32
N GLU A 123 -8.91 -11.85 8.07
CA GLU A 123 -9.93 -12.28 7.13
C GLU A 123 -9.37 -12.24 5.69
N THR A 124 -9.62 -13.32 4.94
CA THR A 124 -9.14 -13.46 3.57
C THR A 124 -10.30 -13.43 2.60
N CYS A 125 -10.12 -12.76 1.47
CA CYS A 125 -11.18 -12.64 0.48
C CYS A 125 -11.41 -13.98 -0.24
N GLU A 126 -12.67 -14.38 -0.37
CA GLU A 126 -13.06 -15.56 -1.15
C GLU A 126 -13.06 -15.21 -2.64
N TYR A 127 -12.36 -16.02 -3.44
CA TYR A 127 -12.32 -15.87 -4.90
C TYR A 127 -13.32 -16.81 -5.57
N SER A 128 -14.49 -16.28 -5.91
CA SER A 128 -15.61 -17.03 -6.49
C SER A 128 -16.31 -16.22 -7.58
N ARG A 129 -17.17 -16.89 -8.34
CA ARG A 129 -18.04 -16.26 -9.35
C ARG A 129 -19.25 -15.58 -8.72
N SER A 130 -19.74 -16.15 -7.62
CA SER A 130 -20.95 -15.72 -6.93
C SER A 130 -20.64 -15.50 -5.46
N HIS A 131 -21.17 -14.40 -4.91
CA HIS A 131 -21.06 -14.06 -3.49
C HIS A 131 -22.42 -13.66 -2.95
N SER A 132 -22.64 -13.92 -1.66
CA SER A 132 -23.91 -13.63 -1.01
C SER A 132 -23.70 -13.04 0.38
N ILE A 133 -24.59 -12.12 0.77
CA ILE A 133 -24.65 -11.56 2.12
C ILE A 133 -26.08 -11.54 2.64
N VAL A 134 -26.23 -11.60 3.97
CA VAL A 134 -27.52 -11.41 4.62
C VAL A 134 -27.78 -9.91 4.81
N LEU A 135 -28.98 -9.45 4.48
CA LEU A 135 -29.41 -8.06 4.64
C LEU A 135 -29.92 -7.84 6.07
N GLU A 136 -29.15 -7.11 6.86
CA GLU A 136 -29.49 -6.76 8.23
C GLU A 136 -30.57 -5.66 8.24
N ASN A 137 -31.72 -5.92 8.86
CA ASN A 137 -32.85 -4.99 8.86
C ASN A 137 -33.32 -4.56 7.45
N GLY A 138 -33.08 -5.39 6.44
CA GLY A 138 -33.49 -5.10 5.07
C GLY A 138 -32.51 -4.23 4.27
N SER A 139 -31.33 -3.94 4.82
CA SER A 139 -30.27 -3.24 4.10
C SER A 139 -28.91 -3.93 4.22
N GLY A 140 -28.05 -3.65 3.26
CA GLY A 140 -26.72 -4.23 3.22
C GLY A 140 -25.93 -3.81 2.00
N THR A 141 -24.61 -3.98 2.08
CA THR A 141 -23.70 -3.55 1.04
C THR A 141 -22.67 -4.65 0.77
N LEU A 142 -22.73 -5.23 -0.43
CA LEU A 142 -21.79 -6.25 -0.90
C LEU A 142 -20.71 -5.57 -1.74
N ARG A 143 -19.47 -5.56 -1.23
CA ARG A 143 -18.29 -4.99 -1.90
C ARG A 143 -17.42 -6.08 -2.50
N GLY A 144 -16.77 -5.80 -3.61
CA GLY A 144 -15.95 -6.77 -4.31
C GLY A 144 -14.71 -6.17 -4.98
N ARG A 145 -13.65 -6.97 -5.05
CA ARG A 145 -12.45 -6.72 -5.85
C ARG A 145 -12.50 -7.59 -7.11
N VAL A 146 -12.54 -6.97 -8.28
CA VAL A 146 -12.64 -7.69 -9.57
C VAL A 146 -11.25 -8.03 -10.14
N SER A 147 -10.32 -7.07 -10.07
CA SER A 147 -8.92 -7.27 -10.42
C SER A 147 -8.05 -6.97 -9.21
N LEU A 148 -7.08 -7.85 -8.93
CA LEU A 148 -6.07 -7.64 -7.90
C LEU A 148 -4.84 -6.89 -8.43
N ASP A 149 -4.62 -6.95 -9.75
CA ASP A 149 -3.46 -6.36 -10.43
C ASP A 149 -3.62 -4.85 -10.66
N LEU A 150 -4.86 -4.38 -10.83
CA LEU A 150 -5.15 -2.98 -11.03
C LEU A 150 -5.05 -2.17 -9.72
N PRO A 151 -4.53 -0.92 -9.79
CA PRO A 151 -4.34 -0.08 -8.61
C PRO A 151 -5.66 0.47 -8.07
N ILE A 152 -5.91 0.29 -6.77
CA ILE A 152 -7.15 0.71 -6.09
C ILE A 152 -7.41 2.23 -6.21
N LYS A 153 -6.35 3.04 -6.23
CA LYS A 153 -6.44 4.52 -6.27
C LYS A 153 -6.03 5.11 -7.62
N GLY A 154 -5.97 4.28 -8.67
CA GLY A 154 -5.57 4.73 -10.00
C GLY A 154 -4.10 5.09 -10.15
N LYS A 155 -3.22 4.67 -9.23
CA LYS A 155 -1.76 4.83 -9.39
C LYS A 155 -1.04 3.53 -9.03
N GLY A 156 -0.22 3.05 -9.95
CA GLY A 156 0.62 1.87 -9.78
C GLY A 156 2.07 2.13 -10.19
N TYR A 157 2.90 1.12 -9.97
CA TYR A 157 4.33 1.15 -10.32
C TYR A 157 4.69 -0.14 -11.02
N LEU A 158 5.61 -0.05 -11.97
CA LEU A 158 6.22 -1.19 -12.64
C LEU A 158 7.71 -0.92 -12.87
N GLU A 159 8.48 -1.99 -13.03
CA GLU A 159 9.92 -1.96 -13.30
C GLU A 159 10.12 -2.29 -14.77
N SER A 160 10.89 -1.47 -15.50
CA SER A 160 11.15 -1.69 -16.92
C SER A 160 12.41 -0.96 -17.38
N ASP A 161 13.07 -1.48 -18.41
CA ASP A 161 14.34 -0.94 -18.92
C ASP A 161 14.16 0.35 -19.74
N SER A 162 12.94 0.60 -20.24
CA SER A 162 12.68 1.76 -21.10
C SER A 162 11.26 2.28 -20.94
N ILE A 163 11.07 3.57 -21.27
CA ILE A 163 9.75 4.21 -21.27
C ILE A 163 8.77 3.54 -22.24
N ILE A 164 9.27 2.99 -23.35
CA ILE A 164 8.44 2.34 -24.38
C ILE A 164 7.93 1.00 -23.82
N ASN A 165 8.82 0.18 -23.28
CA ASN A 165 8.44 -1.09 -22.66
C ASN A 165 7.48 -0.86 -21.47
N ALA A 166 7.78 0.13 -20.63
CA ALA A 166 6.91 0.53 -19.52
C ALA A 166 5.50 0.92 -19.98
N GLN A 167 5.41 1.65 -21.09
CA GLN A 167 4.14 2.06 -21.70
C GLN A 167 3.35 0.86 -22.23
N ASP A 168 4.02 -0.08 -22.89
CA ASP A 168 3.41 -1.30 -23.40
C ASP A 168 2.93 -2.19 -22.25
N GLU A 169 3.75 -2.43 -21.23
CA GLU A 169 3.40 -3.21 -20.04
C GLU A 169 2.23 -2.60 -19.26
N ALA A 170 2.22 -1.28 -19.04
CA ALA A 170 1.11 -0.60 -18.39
C ALA A 170 -0.18 -0.69 -19.22
N SER A 171 -0.07 -0.58 -20.55
CA SER A 171 -1.22 -0.71 -21.45
C SER A 171 -1.77 -2.13 -21.41
N ASP A 172 -0.91 -3.13 -21.49
CA ASP A 172 -1.27 -4.55 -21.45
C ASP A 172 -1.93 -4.92 -20.11
N LEU A 173 -1.45 -4.35 -18.99
CA LEU A 173 -2.05 -4.55 -17.67
C LEU A 173 -3.50 -4.03 -17.63
N VAL A 174 -3.77 -2.82 -18.15
CA VAL A 174 -5.14 -2.26 -18.18
C VAL A 174 -6.01 -3.00 -19.21
N GLN A 175 -5.46 -3.32 -20.38
CA GLN A 175 -6.19 -4.02 -21.44
C GLN A 175 -6.57 -5.45 -21.06
N SER A 176 -5.66 -6.20 -20.42
CA SER A 176 -5.92 -7.57 -19.96
C SER A 176 -6.97 -7.63 -18.85
N ALA A 177 -7.07 -6.56 -18.05
CA ALA A 177 -8.12 -6.41 -17.05
C ALA A 177 -9.47 -5.98 -17.65
N LYS A 178 -9.50 -5.45 -18.88
CA LYS A 178 -10.73 -5.05 -19.56
C LYS A 178 -11.51 -6.27 -20.02
N LYS A 179 -12.63 -6.56 -19.35
CA LYS A 179 -13.46 -7.74 -19.62
C LYS A 179 -14.92 -7.35 -19.80
N THR A 180 -15.64 -8.16 -20.59
CA THR A 180 -17.10 -8.12 -20.60
C THR A 180 -17.60 -8.94 -19.42
N ILE A 181 -18.29 -8.29 -18.48
CA ILE A 181 -18.83 -8.95 -17.28
C ILE A 181 -20.31 -8.64 -17.17
N THR A 182 -21.14 -9.68 -17.15
CA THR A 182 -22.57 -9.56 -16.85
C THR A 182 -22.80 -9.84 -15.38
N TRP A 183 -23.21 -8.81 -14.65
CA TRP A 183 -23.58 -8.88 -13.25
C TRP A 183 -25.04 -9.29 -13.15
N LYS A 184 -25.33 -10.34 -12.39
CA LYS A 184 -26.69 -10.78 -12.04
C LYS A 184 -26.88 -10.57 -10.55
N ILE A 185 -27.88 -9.80 -10.19
CA ILE A 185 -28.20 -9.42 -8.82
C ILE A 185 -29.52 -10.07 -8.47
N LYS A 186 -29.57 -10.83 -7.38
CA LYS A 186 -30.76 -11.54 -6.92
C LYS A 186 -30.95 -11.29 -5.43
N ILE A 187 -32.18 -11.03 -5.02
CA ILE A 187 -32.56 -11.01 -3.60
C ILE A 187 -33.52 -12.17 -3.33
N GLU A 188 -33.19 -12.95 -2.32
CA GLU A 188 -33.99 -14.11 -1.88
C GLU A 188 -34.52 -13.90 -0.47
N ASP A 189 -35.80 -14.20 -0.28
CA ASP A 189 -36.47 -14.22 1.01
C ASP A 189 -36.99 -15.64 1.28
N GLU A 190 -36.62 -16.23 2.42
CA GLU A 190 -36.94 -17.62 2.79
C GLU A 190 -36.64 -18.67 1.68
N GLY A 191 -35.62 -18.42 0.85
CA GLY A 191 -35.19 -19.31 -0.23
C GLY A 191 -35.99 -19.18 -1.53
N GLN A 192 -36.88 -18.19 -1.64
CA GLN A 192 -37.56 -17.82 -2.88
C GLN A 192 -37.13 -16.42 -3.33
N THR A 193 -37.18 -16.15 -4.64
CA THR A 193 -36.91 -14.80 -5.16
C THR A 193 -37.93 -13.81 -4.58
N ALA A 194 -37.45 -12.73 -3.97
CA ALA A 194 -38.30 -11.70 -3.39
C ALA A 194 -39.07 -10.90 -4.46
N SER A 195 -40.13 -10.20 -4.05
CA SER A 195 -40.78 -9.18 -4.90
C SER A 195 -39.85 -7.99 -5.06
N SER A 196 -39.79 -7.40 -6.25
CA SER A 196 -39.03 -6.14 -6.48
C SER A 196 -39.72 -4.90 -5.90
N GLU A 197 -40.98 -5.01 -5.45
CA GLU A 197 -41.77 -3.88 -4.99
C GLU A 197 -41.15 -3.21 -3.74
N GLY A 198 -40.81 -1.93 -3.85
CA GLY A 198 -40.27 -1.13 -2.75
C GLY A 198 -38.77 -1.31 -2.47
N ILE A 199 -38.11 -2.30 -3.10
CA ILE A 199 -36.67 -2.54 -2.94
C ILE A 199 -35.89 -1.54 -3.77
N LEU A 200 -34.87 -0.92 -3.15
CA LEU A 200 -33.92 -0.05 -3.82
C LEU A 200 -32.57 -0.77 -3.94
N VAL A 201 -32.07 -0.87 -5.17
CA VAL A 201 -30.76 -1.46 -5.46
C VAL A 201 -29.91 -0.42 -6.17
N GLU A 202 -28.79 -0.07 -5.55
CA GLU A 202 -27.75 0.78 -6.13
C GLU A 202 -26.52 -0.06 -6.38
N SER A 203 -25.93 0.09 -7.56
CA SER A 203 -24.78 -0.72 -7.97
C SER A 203 -23.76 0.19 -8.65
N GLU A 204 -22.51 0.11 -8.23
CA GLU A 204 -21.43 0.96 -8.73
C GLU A 204 -20.17 0.13 -9.00
N TYR A 205 -19.33 0.63 -9.91
CA TYR A 205 -18.02 0.05 -10.19
C TYR A 205 -16.97 1.13 -10.48
N SER A 206 -15.72 0.82 -10.15
CA SER A 206 -14.57 1.67 -10.44
C SER A 206 -13.85 1.18 -11.70
N SER A 207 -13.83 2.01 -12.74
CA SER A 207 -13.19 1.70 -14.01
C SER A 207 -11.86 2.42 -14.20
N HIS A 208 -10.94 1.77 -14.91
CA HIS A 208 -9.59 2.24 -15.15
C HIS A 208 -9.29 2.34 -16.64
N GLU A 209 -8.77 3.48 -17.06
CA GLU A 209 -8.13 3.72 -18.34
C GLU A 209 -6.75 4.33 -18.12
N LEU A 210 -5.74 3.91 -18.87
CA LEU A 210 -4.39 4.43 -18.72
C LEU A 210 -4.34 5.90 -19.16
N LEU A 211 -3.87 6.79 -18.28
CA LEU A 211 -3.77 8.22 -18.54
C LEU A 211 -2.33 8.65 -18.84
N GLU A 212 -1.43 8.34 -17.92
CA GLU A 212 -0.07 8.86 -17.94
C GLU A 212 0.91 7.83 -17.40
N LEU A 213 2.14 7.89 -17.92
CA LEU A 213 3.27 7.13 -17.42
C LEU A 213 4.48 8.04 -17.25
N GLU A 214 5.02 8.07 -16.04
CA GLU A 214 6.16 8.89 -15.65
C GLU A 214 7.29 8.02 -15.11
N LYS A 215 8.54 8.38 -15.43
CA LYS A 215 9.69 7.75 -14.78
C LYS A 215 9.71 8.17 -13.31
N PHE A 216 9.74 7.18 -12.41
CA PHE A 216 9.83 7.44 -10.99
C PHE A 216 11.16 8.14 -10.69
N LYS A 217 11.10 9.28 -10.01
CA LYS A 217 12.28 10.04 -9.61
C LYS A 217 12.17 10.39 -8.14
N LEU A 218 13.16 9.97 -7.37
CA LEU A 218 13.30 10.41 -6.00
C LEU A 218 13.91 11.82 -5.99
N ASN A 219 13.46 12.66 -5.06
CA ASN A 219 14.08 13.97 -4.89
C ASN A 219 15.45 13.79 -4.21
N PRO A 220 16.57 14.02 -4.91
CA PRO A 220 17.90 13.73 -4.38
C PRO A 220 18.22 14.56 -3.13
N VAL A 221 17.64 15.76 -2.99
CA VAL A 221 17.82 16.60 -1.79
C VAL A 221 17.14 15.95 -0.59
N GLN A 222 15.91 15.46 -0.78
CA GLN A 222 15.15 14.82 0.29
C GLN A 222 15.82 13.51 0.74
N GLU A 223 16.24 12.68 -0.21
CA GLU A 223 16.99 11.45 0.08
C GLU A 223 18.33 11.73 0.79
N THR A 224 19.01 12.81 0.41
CA THR A 224 20.24 13.23 1.08
C THR A 224 19.98 13.66 2.52
N VAL A 225 18.90 14.40 2.78
CA VAL A 225 18.52 14.83 4.14
C VAL A 225 18.20 13.62 5.01
N TYR A 226 17.43 12.64 4.51
CA TYR A 226 17.12 11.42 5.27
C TYR A 226 18.38 10.59 5.53
N SER A 227 19.22 10.39 4.52
CA SER A 227 20.48 9.65 4.65
C SER A 227 21.43 10.33 5.63
N PHE A 228 21.58 11.66 5.56
CA PHE A 228 22.40 12.42 6.50
C PHE A 228 21.86 12.36 7.93
N SER A 229 20.54 12.45 8.09
CA SER A 229 19.90 12.37 9.41
C SER A 229 20.13 10.99 10.06
N ALA A 230 20.00 9.91 9.29
CA ALA A 230 20.30 8.56 9.76
C ALA A 230 21.78 8.42 10.17
N LEU A 231 22.71 8.93 9.35
CA LEU A 231 24.14 8.90 9.62
C LEU A 231 24.50 9.68 10.89
N VAL A 232 24.01 10.91 11.05
CA VAL A 232 24.21 11.71 12.26
C VAL A 232 23.61 11.01 13.47
N GLY A 233 22.43 10.39 13.34
CA GLY A 233 21.80 9.59 14.39
C GLY A 233 22.69 8.43 14.85
N CYS A 234 23.21 7.63 13.93
CA CYS A 234 24.13 6.54 14.24
C CYS A 234 25.42 7.04 14.91
N PHE A 235 26.04 8.10 14.37
CA PHE A 235 27.23 8.69 14.97
C PHE A 235 26.97 9.24 16.38
N PHE A 236 25.81 9.85 16.60
CA PHE A 236 25.41 10.35 17.90
C PHE A 236 25.32 9.20 18.92
N LEU A 237 24.66 8.10 18.57
CA LEU A 237 24.53 6.93 19.45
C LEU A 237 25.89 6.28 19.75
N VAL A 238 26.77 6.15 18.75
CA VAL A 238 28.06 5.47 18.91
C VAL A 238 29.12 6.33 19.60
N LEU A 239 29.13 7.65 19.39
CA LEU A 239 30.15 8.53 19.99
C LEU A 239 29.66 9.24 21.24
N VAL A 240 28.49 9.87 21.20
CA VAL A 240 28.07 10.80 22.25
C VAL A 240 27.70 10.04 23.52
N ILE A 241 26.97 8.91 23.41
CA ILE A 241 26.60 8.11 24.59
C ILE A 241 27.85 7.57 25.31
N PRO A 242 28.82 6.90 24.66
CA PRO A 242 30.02 6.42 25.34
C PRO A 242 30.91 7.55 25.87
N LEU A 243 31.02 8.69 25.16
CA LEU A 243 31.77 9.83 25.64
C LEU A 243 31.14 10.45 26.89
N MET A 244 29.80 10.58 26.95
CA MET A 244 29.12 11.05 28.15
C MET A 244 29.38 10.14 29.34
N ILE A 245 29.33 8.82 29.15
CA ILE A 245 29.66 7.84 30.20
C ILE A 245 31.13 8.01 30.63
N PHE A 246 32.06 8.08 29.68
CA PHE A 246 33.49 8.21 29.95
C PHE A 246 33.83 9.50 30.71
N PHE A 247 33.31 10.65 30.27
CA PHE A 247 33.54 11.93 30.94
C PHE A 247 32.88 11.99 32.32
N SER A 248 31.69 11.40 32.49
CA SER A 248 31.04 11.30 33.79
C SER A 248 31.85 10.44 34.77
N ALA A 249 32.36 9.30 34.31
CA ALA A 249 33.23 8.44 35.10
C ALA A 249 34.52 9.15 35.52
N LYS A 250 35.18 9.84 34.58
CA LYS A 250 36.41 10.60 34.84
C LYS A 250 36.18 11.78 35.78
N TYR A 251 35.07 12.50 35.63
CA TYR A 251 34.71 13.59 36.54
C TYR A 251 34.52 13.09 37.97
N ARG A 252 33.83 11.94 38.13
CA ARG A 252 33.66 11.29 39.44
C ARG A 252 34.99 10.82 40.03
N GLU A 253 35.87 10.26 39.21
CA GLU A 253 37.22 9.85 39.62
C GLU A 253 38.03 11.04 40.14
N ASN A 254 38.14 12.12 39.36
CA ASN A 254 38.83 13.34 39.79
C ASN A 254 38.26 13.92 41.09
N LYS A 255 36.93 13.93 41.27
CA LYS A 255 36.30 14.42 42.50
C LYS A 255 36.66 13.56 43.71
N ASN A 256 36.70 12.24 43.53
CA ASN A 256 37.08 11.30 44.59
C ASN A 256 38.58 11.39 44.93
N GLU A 257 39.45 11.62 43.93
CA GLU A 257 40.88 11.85 44.17
C GLU A 257 41.12 13.12 44.97
N VAL A 258 40.45 14.23 44.63
CA VAL A 258 40.53 15.48 45.39
C VAL A 258 40.07 15.28 46.84
N LEU A 259 38.98 14.54 47.06
CA LEU A 259 38.48 14.24 48.41
C LEU A 259 39.48 13.39 49.22
N ARG A 260 40.14 12.42 48.60
CA ARG A 260 41.16 11.60 49.26
C ARG A 260 42.39 12.42 49.62
N ALA A 261 42.86 13.28 48.72
CA ALA A 261 43.98 14.18 49.00
C ALA A 261 43.69 15.12 50.18
N THR A 262 42.46 15.63 50.30
CA THR A 262 42.08 16.47 51.45
C THR A 262 41.98 15.73 52.77
N ILE A 263 41.73 14.41 52.75
CA ILE A 263 41.66 13.57 53.97
C ILE A 263 43.06 13.13 54.41
N GLU A 264 44.03 13.03 53.50
CA GLU A 264 45.42 12.69 53.82
C GLU A 264 46.25 13.90 54.33
N GLU A 265 45.74 15.13 54.16
CA GLU A 265 46.37 16.37 54.64
C GLU A 265 45.88 16.84 56.03
N GLU A 266 44.88 16.16 56.63
CA GLU A 266 44.46 16.30 58.04
C GLU A 266 45.13 15.26 58.95
#